data_AF-A0A9Q4H5C6-F1
#
_entry.id   AF-A0A9Q4H5C6-F1
#
_cell.length_a   1.000
_cell.length_b   1.000
_cell.length_c   1.000
_cell.angle_alpha   90.00
_cell.angle_beta   90.00
_cell.angle_gamma   90.00
#
_symmetry.space_group_name_H-M   'P 1'
#
loop_
_entity.id
_entity.type
_entity.pdbx_description
1 polymer ?
#
loop_
_entity_poly.entity_id
_entity_poly.type
_entity_poly.pdbx_seq_one_letter_code
_entity_poly.pdbx_strand_id
1 'polypeptide(L)' 'MSIHYIFLLTVSIIFLIAGIITLSLYKAKRSQESKESLLGITVMLFIFGVVGTLFALIFGWLI' A
#
# COMPACT_ATOMS: atom_id res chain seq x y z
N MET A 1 14.36 5.98 17.68
CA MET A 1 13.74 5.40 16.47
C MET A 1 14.72 5.53 15.32
N SER A 2 15.22 4.39 14.82
CA SER A 2 16.13 4.38 13.68
C SER A 2 15.49 5.09 12.48
N ILE A 3 16.25 5.92 11.77
CA ILE A 3 15.77 6.64 10.58
C ILE A 3 15.24 5.67 9.51
N HIS A 4 15.82 4.47 9.45
CA HIS A 4 15.39 3.38 8.58
C HIS A 4 13.97 2.91 8.88
N TYR A 5 13.60 2.85 10.17
CA TYR A 5 12.26 2.47 10.61
C TYR A 5 11.22 3.54 10.24
N ILE A 6 11.53 4.82 10.51
CA ILE A 6 10.66 5.95 10.17
C ILE A 6 10.41 6.01 8.66
N PHE A 7 11.45 5.77 7.86
CA PHE A 7 11.35 5.77 6.40
C PHE A 7 10.47 4.61 5.91
N LEU A 8 10.70 3.39 6.38
CA LEU A 8 9.89 2.21 6.03
C LEU A 8 8.42 2.41 6.36
N LEU A 9 8.12 2.90 7.56
CA LEU A 9 6.76 3.12 8.03
C LEU A 9 6.07 4.22 7.21
N THR A 10 6.79 5.30 6.89
CA THR A 10 6.28 6.38 6.02
C THR A 10 5.96 5.87 4.61
N VAL A 11 6.89 5.14 3.98
CA VAL A 11 6.68 4.59 2.63
C VAL A 11 5.49 3.63 2.62
N SER A 12 5.39 2.78 3.63
CA SER A 12 4.30 1.82 3.77
C SER A 12 2.92 2.49 3.91
N ILE A 13 2.82 3.58 4.68
CA ILE A 13 1.60 4.39 4.77
C ILE A 13 1.23 5.00 3.42
N ILE A 14 2.21 5.51 2.66
CA ILE A 14 1.96 6.08 1.32
C ILE A 14 1.39 5.00 0.38
N PHE A 15 1.93 3.79 0.41
CA PHE A 15 1.41 2.66 -0.39
C PHE A 15 -0.03 2.30 -0.03
N LEU A 16 -0.39 2.29 1.26
CA LEU A 16 -1.76 2.04 1.71
C LEU A 16 -2.72 3.14 1.25
N ILE A 17 -2.34 4.41 1.39
CA ILE A 17 -3.15 5.55 0.93
C ILE A 17 -3.36 5.48 -0.59
N ALA A 18 -2.29 5.21 -1.35
CA ALA A 18 -2.37 5.03 -2.80
C ALA A 18 -3.27 3.85 -3.18
N GLY A 19 -3.22 2.75 -2.44
CA GLY A 19 -4.12 1.61 -2.62
C GLY A 19 -5.60 1.99 -2.43
N ILE A 20 -5.93 2.75 -1.38
CA ILE A 20 -7.31 3.21 -1.10
C ILE A 20 -7.81 4.15 -2.19
N ILE A 21 -6.96 5.08 -2.67
CA ILE A 21 -7.30 6.00 -3.76
C ILE A 21 -7.59 5.20 -5.04
N THR A 22 -6.72 4.25 -5.37
CA THR A 22 -6.86 3.41 -6.57
C THR A 22 -8.11 2.53 -6.49
N LEU A 23 -8.42 1.99 -5.30
CA LEU A 23 -9.67 1.25 -5.04
C LEU A 23 -10.92 2.13 -5.23
N SER A 24 -10.86 3.38 -4.79
CA SER A 24 -11.95 4.35 -4.97
C SER A 24 -12.18 4.68 -6.44
N LEU A 25 -11.10 4.86 -7.21
CA LEU A 25 -11.14 5.06 -8.65
C LEU A 25 -11.66 3.81 -9.39
N TYR A 26 -11.29 2.61 -8.93
CA TYR A 26 -11.81 1.35 -9.45
C TYR A 26 -13.33 1.25 -9.28
N LYS A 27 -13.84 1.60 -8.10
CA LYS A 27 -15.29 1.60 -7.80
C LYS A 27 -16.05 2.64 -8.62
N ALA A 28 -15.43 3.80 -8.90
CA ALA A 28 -16.02 4.88 -9.69
C ALA A 28 -15.99 4.61 -11.21
N LYS A 29 -15.05 3.81 -11.73
CA LYS A 29 -14.96 3.51 -13.16
C LYS A 29 -16.08 2.57 -13.62
N ARG A 30 -16.57 2.78 -14.85
CA ARG A 30 -17.61 1.94 -15.49
C ARG A 30 -17.07 0.94 -16.53
N SER A 31 -15.93 1.25 -17.15
CA SER A 31 -15.31 0.41 -18.20
C SER A 31 -14.61 -0.82 -17.60
N GLN A 32 -14.93 -2.02 -18.10
CA GLN A 32 -14.42 -3.31 -17.60
C GLN A 32 -12.94 -3.54 -17.90
N GLU A 33 -12.46 -3.10 -19.06
CA GLU A 33 -11.07 -3.32 -19.49
C GLU A 33 -10.07 -2.56 -18.61
N SER A 34 -10.43 -1.33 -18.21
CA SER A 34 -9.59 -0.51 -17.33
C SER A 34 -9.74 -0.90 -15.84
N LYS A 35 -10.77 -1.67 -15.48
CA LYS A 35 -11.00 -2.17 -14.11
C LYS A 35 -10.02 -3.27 -13.74
N GLU A 36 -9.76 -4.21 -14.65
CA GLU A 36 -8.84 -5.32 -14.38
C GLU A 36 -7.40 -4.83 -14.14
N SER A 37 -6.96 -3.87 -14.96
CA SER A 37 -5.65 -3.21 -14.78
C SER A 37 -5.56 -2.42 -13.47
N LEU A 38 -6.60 -1.64 -13.11
CA LEU A 38 -6.62 -0.91 -11.84
C LEU A 38 -6.66 -1.84 -10.62
N LEU A 39 -7.35 -2.98 -10.74
CA LEU A 39 -7.44 -3.96 -9.67
C LEU A 39 -6.06 -4.57 -9.40
N GLY A 40 -5.31 -4.94 -10.45
CA GLY A 40 -3.95 -5.45 -10.31
C GLY A 40 -3.01 -4.46 -9.61
N ILE A 41 -3.07 -3.17 -9.99
CA ILE A 41 -2.30 -2.10 -9.33
C ILE A 41 -2.72 -1.93 -7.87
N THR A 42 -4.02 -1.92 -7.59
CA THR A 42 -4.56 -1.79 -6.22
C THR A 42 -4.08 -2.92 -5.32
N VAL A 43 -4.13 -4.17 -5.83
CA VAL A 43 -3.66 -5.36 -5.11
C VAL A 43 -2.16 -5.26 -4.84
N MET A 44 -1.35 -4.90 -5.83
CA MET A 44 0.10 -4.71 -5.63
C MET A 44 0.40 -3.64 -4.57
N LEU A 45 -0.25 -2.47 -4.64
CA LEU A 45 -0.08 -1.39 -3.66
C LEU A 45 -0.46 -1.85 -2.25
N PHE A 46 -1.54 -2.62 -2.11
CA PHE A 46 -1.94 -3.20 -0.84
C PHE A 46 -0.95 -4.22 -0.30
N ILE A 47 -0.41 -5.11 -1.15
CA ILE A 47 0.60 -6.09 -0.73
C ILE A 47 1.85 -5.37 -0.22
N PHE A 48 2.37 -4.39 -0.97
CA PHE A 48 3.53 -3.61 -0.54
C PHE A 48 3.25 -2.81 0.73
N GLY A 49 2.06 -2.22 0.86
CA GLY A 49 1.61 -1.52 2.06
C GLY A 49 1.58 -2.45 3.28
N VAL A 50 0.87 -3.58 3.20
CA VAL A 50 0.71 -4.52 4.32
C VAL A 50 2.05 -5.16 4.70
N VAL A 51 2.84 -5.62 3.73
CA VAL A 51 4.15 -6.23 4.00
C VAL A 51 5.09 -5.22 4.65
N GLY A 52 5.12 -3.98 4.15
CA GLY A 52 5.93 -2.90 4.76
C GLY A 52 5.50 -2.57 6.19
N THR A 53 4.18 -2.61 6.47
CA THR A 53 3.64 -2.33 7.80
C THR A 53 3.93 -3.48 8.76
N LEU A 54 3.78 -4.73 8.31
CA LEU A 54 4.15 -5.93 9.09
C LEU A 54 5.64 -5.94 9.40
N PHE A 55 6.48 -5.63 8.40
CA PHE A 55 7.92 -5.55 8.58
C PHE A 55 8.28 -4.45 9.59
N ALA A 56 7.66 -3.28 9.48
CA ALA A 56 7.82 -2.23 10.48
C ALA A 56 7.35 -2.69 11.87
N LEU A 57 6.20 -3.35 12.01
CA LEU A 57 5.73 -3.84 13.32
C LEU A 57 6.68 -4.87 13.95
N ILE A 58 7.19 -5.82 13.17
CA ILE A 58 8.06 -6.90 13.66
C ILE A 58 9.45 -6.34 14.03
N PHE A 59 10.05 -5.55 13.14
CA PHE A 59 11.40 -5.01 13.34
C PHE A 59 11.42 -3.73 14.16
N GLY A 60 10.33 -2.98 14.22
CA GLY A 60 10.17 -1.81 15.07
C GLY A 60 10.00 -2.15 16.55
N TRP A 61 9.61 -3.38 16.88
CA TRP A 61 9.71 -3.92 18.24
C TRP A 61 11.13 -4.39 18.58
N LEU A 62 11.92 -4.78 17.56
CA LEU A 62 13.26 -5.36 17.71
C LEU A 62 14.40 -4.31 17.74
N ILE A 63 14.14 -3.08 17.27
CA ILE A 63 15.09 -1.95 17.15
C ILE A 63 14.76 -0.84 18.14
#